data_AF-A0A4Y2T0Q1-F1
#
_entry.id   AF-A0A4Y2T0Q1-F1
#
_cell.length_a   1.000
_cell.length_b   1.000
_cell.length_c   1.000
_cell.angle_alpha   90.00
_cell.angle_beta   90.00
_cell.angle_gamma   90.00
#
_symmetry.space_group_name_H-M   'P 1'
#
loop_
_entity.id
_entity.type
_entity.pdbx_description
1 polymer ?
#
loop_
_entity_poly.entity_id
_entity_poly.type
_entity_poly.pdbx_seq_one_letter_code
_entity_poly.pdbx_strand_id
1 'polypeptide(L)'
;MKKAQAFRDIARLVINGMIKEQMDARDPDAPKGYVTAYLQHRHELLKQGKDNEGSFTIERLQANTMNLLLEGTVTVSSTITSFLEELSKHPDVQETAQKELDSVVGRDRLLSTEDKQNLPYLDATIQELCRIATPNLITRFCSNLKETRIDGYLIPSRSLICANLASVHFDPEIFPNPQKFDPKRFLDEHGKRITRNAHYAFGLGKRSCLGEALAEVEMFLVIGSILQNFRVAPGNKKGTLKFLQRE
;
A
#
# COMPACT_ATOMS: atom_id res chain seq x y z
N MET A 1 20.49 -19.04 10.30
CA MET A 1 19.40 -20.04 10.25
C MET A 1 18.56 -20.10 11.53
N LYS A 2 19.13 -20.26 12.73
CA LYS A 2 18.36 -20.37 14.00
C LYS A 2 17.43 -19.17 14.32
N LYS A 3 17.89 -17.93 14.09
CA LYS A 3 17.06 -16.72 14.30
C LYS A 3 15.85 -16.63 13.37
N ALA A 4 16.02 -17.00 12.09
CA ALA A 4 14.95 -17.02 11.11
C ALA A 4 13.93 -18.14 11.36
N GLN A 5 14.34 -19.22 12.03
CA GLN A 5 13.44 -20.27 12.48
C GLN A 5 12.63 -19.81 13.69
N ALA A 6 13.30 -19.26 14.71
CA ALA A 6 12.63 -18.73 15.90
C ALA A 6 11.59 -17.66 15.57
N PHE A 7 11.89 -16.73 14.64
CA PHE A 7 10.92 -15.74 14.17
C PHE A 7 9.69 -16.39 13.52
N ARG A 8 9.90 -17.40 12.66
CA ARG A 8 8.81 -18.14 12.01
C ARG A 8 7.94 -18.87 13.04
N ASP A 9 8.54 -19.44 14.07
CA ASP A 9 7.81 -20.16 15.11
C ASP A 9 6.97 -19.21 15.97
N ILE A 10 7.52 -18.05 16.34
CA ILE A 10 6.78 -16.98 17.04
C ILE A 10 5.63 -16.46 16.18
N ALA A 11 5.90 -16.13 14.91
CA ALA A 11 4.88 -15.64 13.99
C ALA A 11 3.73 -16.64 13.84
N ARG A 12 4.04 -17.93 13.66
CA ARG A 12 3.01 -18.99 13.62
C ARG A 12 2.21 -19.07 14.91
N LEU A 13 2.85 -18.97 16.08
CA LEU A 13 2.16 -19.03 17.35
C LEU A 13 1.16 -17.88 17.51
N VAL A 14 1.57 -16.65 17.18
CA VAL A 14 0.70 -15.47 17.22
C VAL A 14 -0.47 -15.62 16.25
N ILE A 15 -0.19 -15.99 14.99
CA ILE A 15 -1.24 -16.16 13.96
C ILE A 15 -2.22 -17.27 14.33
N ASN A 16 -1.73 -18.39 14.87
CA ASN A 16 -2.58 -19.47 15.32
C ASN A 16 -3.45 -19.06 16.51
N GLY A 17 -2.92 -18.23 17.42
CA GLY A 17 -3.70 -17.61 18.49
C GLY A 17 -4.83 -16.76 17.94
N MET A 18 -4.52 -15.83 17.02
CA MET A 18 -5.52 -14.95 16.39
C MET A 18 -6.60 -15.73 15.63
N ILE A 19 -6.20 -16.74 14.84
CA ILE A 19 -7.14 -17.60 14.11
C ILE A 19 -8.04 -18.34 15.10
N LYS A 20 -7.46 -18.90 16.17
CA LYS A 20 -8.22 -19.62 17.19
C LYS A 20 -9.21 -18.71 17.91
N GLU A 21 -8.81 -17.50 18.28
CA GLU A 21 -9.72 -16.51 18.87
C GLU A 21 -10.89 -16.19 17.94
N GLN A 22 -10.63 -16.01 16.63
CA GLN A 22 -11.70 -15.78 15.65
C GLN A 22 -12.58 -17.02 15.39
N MET A 23 -12.05 -18.23 15.58
CA MET A 23 -12.82 -19.47 15.50
C MET A 23 -13.69 -19.71 16.74
N ASP A 24 -13.18 -19.34 17.92
CA ASP A 24 -13.85 -19.50 19.21
C ASP A 24 -14.87 -18.38 19.47
N ALA A 25 -14.77 -17.26 18.74
CA ALA A 25 -15.77 -16.19 18.72
C ALA A 25 -17.10 -16.73 18.17
N ARG A 26 -18.01 -17.07 19.10
CA ARG A 26 -19.36 -17.59 18.80
C ARG A 26 -20.39 -16.49 18.52
N ASP A 27 -19.95 -15.25 18.35
CA ASP A 27 -20.83 -14.11 18.14
C ASP A 27 -21.27 -14.05 16.66
N PRO A 28 -22.56 -14.27 16.35
CA PRO A 28 -23.07 -14.20 14.99
C PRO A 28 -22.98 -12.79 14.39
N ASP A 29 -22.81 -11.75 15.23
CA ASP A 29 -22.65 -10.35 14.84
C ASP A 29 -21.17 -9.92 14.76
N ALA A 30 -20.22 -10.83 15.05
CA ALA A 30 -18.79 -10.52 14.97
C ALA A 30 -18.40 -10.04 13.57
N PRO A 31 -17.49 -9.04 13.44
CA PRO A 31 -17.00 -8.58 12.16
C PRO A 31 -16.43 -9.74 11.35
N LYS A 32 -17.06 -10.03 10.20
CA LYS A 32 -16.65 -11.11 9.31
C LYS A 32 -15.32 -10.74 8.63
N GLY A 33 -14.22 -11.08 9.28
CA GLY A 33 -12.87 -10.90 8.75
C GLY A 33 -12.47 -11.97 7.73
N TYR A 34 -11.26 -11.84 7.20
CA TYR A 34 -10.68 -12.80 6.24
C TYR A 34 -10.74 -14.26 6.73
N VAL A 35 -10.42 -14.51 8.01
CA VAL A 35 -10.39 -15.87 8.58
C VAL A 35 -11.78 -16.50 8.55
N THR A 36 -12.80 -15.79 9.04
CA THR A 36 -14.18 -16.28 9.07
C THR A 36 -14.70 -16.54 7.65
N ALA A 37 -14.45 -15.62 6.70
CA ALA A 37 -14.84 -15.78 5.31
C ALA A 37 -14.15 -17.01 4.66
N TYR A 38 -12.87 -17.22 4.94
CA TYR A 38 -12.11 -18.37 4.43
C TYR A 38 -12.67 -19.69 4.98
N LEU A 39 -12.94 -19.75 6.28
CA LEU A 39 -13.48 -20.95 6.94
C LEU A 39 -14.89 -21.27 6.46
N GLN A 40 -15.74 -20.26 6.26
CA GLN A 40 -17.07 -20.43 5.69
C GLN A 40 -16.99 -21.01 4.27
N HIS A 41 -16.17 -20.42 3.41
CA HIS A 41 -16.00 -20.90 2.04
C HIS A 41 -15.45 -22.33 1.99
N ARG A 42 -14.47 -22.65 2.84
CA ARG A 42 -13.95 -24.01 2.99
C ARG A 42 -15.04 -25.01 3.37
N HIS A 43 -15.89 -24.65 4.33
CA HIS A 43 -17.01 -25.50 4.76
C HIS A 43 -18.01 -25.77 3.62
N GLU A 44 -18.29 -24.76 2.80
CA GLU A 44 -19.15 -24.90 1.62
C GLU A 44 -18.54 -25.85 0.57
N LEU A 45 -17.23 -25.75 0.32
CA LEU A 45 -16.52 -26.67 -0.60
C LEU A 45 -16.53 -28.11 -0.12
N LEU A 46 -16.31 -28.33 1.19
CA LEU A 46 -16.36 -29.65 1.82
C LEU A 46 -17.75 -30.30 1.67
N LYS A 47 -18.82 -29.53 1.91
CA LYS A 47 -20.20 -30.01 1.71
C LYS A 47 -20.51 -30.43 0.28
N GLN A 48 -19.90 -29.77 -0.70
CA GLN A 48 -20.12 -30.05 -2.13
C GLN A 48 -19.28 -31.23 -2.64
N GLY A 49 -18.43 -31.85 -1.81
CA GLY A 49 -17.48 -32.88 -2.27
C GLY A 49 -16.48 -32.36 -3.31
N LYS A 50 -16.27 -31.03 -3.34
CA LYS A 50 -15.38 -30.35 -4.29
C LYS A 50 -14.00 -30.04 -3.70
N ASP A 51 -13.74 -30.44 -2.46
CA ASP A 51 -12.41 -30.31 -1.84
C ASP A 51 -11.46 -31.43 -2.30
N ASN A 52 -11.43 -31.68 -3.61
CA ASN A 52 -10.60 -32.73 -4.20
C ASN A 52 -9.21 -32.20 -4.59
N GLU A 53 -8.97 -30.87 -4.43
CA GLU A 53 -7.75 -30.18 -4.86
C GLU A 53 -7.25 -29.10 -3.85
N GLY A 54 -7.18 -29.43 -2.55
CA GLY A 54 -6.24 -28.84 -1.57
C GLY A 54 -6.05 -27.31 -1.50
N SER A 55 -6.99 -26.50 -2.00
CA SER A 55 -6.80 -25.06 -2.18
C SER A 55 -7.17 -24.24 -0.94
N PHE A 56 -8.04 -24.80 -0.09
CA PHE A 56 -8.52 -24.15 1.13
C PHE A 56 -8.16 -24.95 2.40
N THR A 57 -6.87 -25.15 2.67
CA THR A 57 -6.39 -25.85 3.88
C THR A 57 -6.13 -24.89 5.05
N ILE A 58 -6.06 -25.43 6.28
CA ILE A 58 -5.72 -24.62 7.46
C ILE A 58 -4.30 -24.06 7.37
N GLU A 59 -3.36 -24.80 6.80
CA GLU A 59 -1.97 -24.35 6.60
C GLU A 59 -1.93 -23.17 5.63
N ARG A 60 -2.76 -23.19 4.57
CA ARG A 60 -2.87 -22.07 3.62
C ARG A 60 -3.56 -20.87 4.25
N LEU A 61 -4.59 -21.07 5.08
CA LEU A 61 -5.19 -20.00 5.89
C LEU A 61 -4.15 -19.32 6.78
N GLN A 62 -3.36 -20.09 7.53
CA GLN A 62 -2.30 -19.57 8.40
C GLN A 62 -1.25 -18.80 7.59
N ALA A 63 -0.77 -19.38 6.48
CA ALA A 63 0.23 -18.75 5.63
C ALA A 63 -0.28 -17.45 4.99
N ASN A 64 -1.51 -17.43 4.48
CA ASN A 64 -2.11 -16.25 3.87
C ASN A 64 -2.38 -15.16 4.91
N THR A 65 -2.91 -15.51 6.08
CA THR A 65 -3.16 -14.55 7.17
C THR A 65 -1.87 -13.88 7.63
N MET A 66 -0.80 -14.67 7.81
CA MET A 66 0.52 -14.16 8.12
C MET A 66 1.04 -13.23 7.01
N ASN A 67 0.88 -13.63 5.74
CA ASN A 67 1.34 -12.83 4.61
C ASN A 67 0.59 -11.50 4.50
N LEU A 68 -0.74 -11.50 4.65
CA LEU A 68 -1.56 -10.29 4.61
C LEU A 68 -1.16 -9.30 5.71
N LEU A 69 -0.96 -9.79 6.95
CA LEU A 69 -0.56 -8.95 8.08
C LEU A 69 0.83 -8.35 7.90
N LEU A 70 1.82 -9.16 7.51
CA LEU A 70 3.20 -8.69 7.34
C LEU A 70 3.33 -7.71 6.17
N GLU A 71 2.80 -8.09 5.00
CA GLU A 71 2.92 -7.29 3.78
C GLU A 71 2.12 -5.99 3.91
N GLY A 72 0.92 -6.03 4.52
CA GLY A 72 0.11 -4.82 4.75
C GLY A 72 0.72 -3.87 5.77
N THR A 73 1.22 -4.39 6.90
CA THR A 73 1.73 -3.52 7.99
C THR A 73 3.05 -2.86 7.62
N VAL A 74 4.05 -3.65 7.20
CA VAL A 74 5.42 -3.15 7.04
C VAL A 74 5.52 -2.17 5.87
N THR A 75 4.83 -2.46 4.77
CA THR A 75 4.88 -1.61 3.58
C THR A 75 4.21 -0.27 3.87
N VAL A 76 2.97 -0.26 4.36
CA VAL A 76 2.23 0.98 4.64
C VAL A 76 2.94 1.82 5.70
N SER A 77 3.43 1.24 6.79
CA SER A 77 4.15 2.01 7.82
C SER A 77 5.43 2.64 7.29
N SER A 78 6.16 1.92 6.43
CA SER A 78 7.40 2.43 5.81
C SER A 78 7.09 3.55 4.82
N THR A 79 6.07 3.35 3.98
CA THR A 79 5.59 4.34 3.02
C THR A 79 5.15 5.62 3.71
N ILE A 80 4.29 5.53 4.73
CA ILE A 80 3.86 6.70 5.51
C ILE A 80 5.07 7.42 6.13
N THR A 81 6.05 6.69 6.66
CA THR A 81 7.27 7.30 7.22
C THR A 81 8.05 8.08 6.16
N SER A 82 8.29 7.48 4.98
CA SER A 82 8.96 8.17 3.87
C SER A 82 8.15 9.35 3.35
N PHE A 83 6.81 9.26 3.39
CA PHE A 83 5.93 10.34 2.97
C PHE A 83 6.04 11.54 3.89
N LEU A 84 6.01 11.30 5.21
CA LEU A 84 6.20 12.35 6.20
C LEU A 84 7.59 12.98 6.11
N GLU A 85 8.62 12.18 5.82
CA GLU A 85 9.96 12.69 5.54
C GLU A 85 9.98 13.62 4.32
N GLU A 86 9.38 13.18 3.21
CA GLU A 86 9.37 13.98 1.99
C GLU A 86 8.55 15.26 2.17
N LEU A 87 7.35 15.17 2.75
CA LEU A 87 6.53 16.33 3.08
C LEU A 87 7.29 17.34 3.94
N SER A 88 8.08 16.90 4.92
CA SER A 88 8.88 17.79 5.78
C SER A 88 9.87 18.67 5.01
N LYS A 89 10.28 18.25 3.80
CA LYS A 89 11.19 18.99 2.92
C LYS A 89 10.46 19.98 2.01
N HIS A 90 9.13 19.84 1.85
CA HIS A 90 8.29 20.62 0.92
C HIS A 90 7.14 21.32 1.66
N PRO A 91 7.44 22.38 2.45
CA PRO A 91 6.45 23.09 3.24
C PRO A 91 5.36 23.77 2.39
N ASP A 92 5.68 24.17 1.17
CA ASP A 92 4.76 24.78 0.19
C ASP A 92 3.69 23.80 -0.30
N VAL A 93 4.09 22.55 -0.56
CA VAL A 93 3.15 21.47 -0.91
C VAL A 93 2.26 21.14 0.27
N GLN A 94 2.84 21.02 1.48
CA GLN A 94 2.05 20.81 2.70
C GLN A 94 1.01 21.90 2.89
N GLU A 95 1.41 23.17 2.80
CA GLU A 95 0.50 24.32 2.98
C GLU A 95 -0.65 24.32 1.97
N THR A 96 -0.37 23.92 0.73
CA THR A 96 -1.39 23.84 -0.32
C THR A 96 -2.41 22.73 -0.04
N ALA A 97 -1.96 21.53 0.31
CA ALA A 97 -2.84 20.42 0.69
C ALA A 97 -3.64 20.74 1.97
N GLN A 98 -3.01 21.43 2.91
CA GLN A 98 -3.63 21.90 4.15
C GLN A 98 -4.74 22.93 3.91
N LYS A 99 -4.55 23.88 2.99
CA LYS A 99 -5.60 24.83 2.58
C LYS A 99 -6.78 24.14 1.91
N GLU A 100 -6.51 23.13 1.07
CA GLU A 100 -7.55 22.32 0.43
C GLU A 100 -8.38 21.57 1.49
N LEU A 101 -7.70 20.91 2.44
CA LEU A 101 -8.34 20.23 3.57
C LEU A 101 -9.21 21.17 4.41
N ASP A 102 -8.71 22.35 4.75
CA ASP A 102 -9.44 23.33 5.55
C ASP A 102 -10.70 23.83 4.84
N SER A 103 -10.62 24.00 3.51
CA SER A 103 -11.74 24.46 2.68
C SER A 103 -12.85 23.41 2.54
N VAL A 104 -12.50 22.13 2.42
CA VAL A 104 -13.45 21.04 2.08
C VAL A 104 -13.96 20.31 3.32
N VAL A 105 -13.05 20.02 4.26
CA VAL A 105 -13.34 19.21 5.45
C VAL A 105 -13.47 20.09 6.69
N GLY A 106 -12.67 21.16 6.77
CA GLY A 106 -12.56 21.99 7.97
C GLY A 106 -11.82 21.29 9.10
N ARG A 107 -12.03 21.76 10.33
CA ARG A 107 -11.39 21.23 11.55
C ARG A 107 -12.35 20.62 12.56
N ASP A 108 -13.66 20.72 12.34
CA ASP A 108 -14.70 20.26 13.28
C ASP A 108 -15.05 18.77 13.14
N ARG A 109 -14.57 18.11 12.08
CA ARG A 109 -14.76 16.69 11.84
C ARG A 109 -13.51 16.03 11.28
N LEU A 110 -13.43 14.72 11.42
CA LEU A 110 -12.36 13.93 10.81
C LEU A 110 -12.56 13.81 9.29
N LEU A 111 -11.43 13.72 8.58
CA LEU A 111 -11.38 13.33 7.18
C LEU A 111 -12.00 11.93 6.98
N SER A 112 -12.80 11.79 5.93
CA SER A 112 -13.45 10.54 5.52
C SER A 112 -13.03 10.14 4.11
N THR A 113 -13.26 8.90 3.72
CA THR A 113 -12.94 8.42 2.37
C THR A 113 -13.77 9.10 1.28
N GLU A 114 -14.98 9.54 1.64
CA GLU A 114 -15.94 10.22 0.77
C GLU A 114 -15.45 11.62 0.36
N ASP A 115 -14.55 12.21 1.15
CA ASP A 115 -13.95 13.52 0.87
C ASP A 115 -12.91 13.45 -0.26
N LYS A 116 -12.36 12.27 -0.57
CA LYS A 116 -11.26 12.10 -1.55
C LYS A 116 -11.55 12.72 -2.90
N GLN A 117 -12.78 12.62 -3.39
CA GLN A 117 -13.19 13.18 -4.69
C GLN A 117 -13.14 14.72 -4.73
N ASN A 118 -13.21 15.37 -3.57
CA ASN A 118 -13.18 16.82 -3.41
C ASN A 118 -11.81 17.33 -2.96
N LEU A 119 -10.83 16.44 -2.80
CA LEU A 119 -9.47 16.75 -2.35
C LEU A 119 -8.43 16.34 -3.42
N PRO A 120 -8.55 16.84 -4.67
CA PRO A 120 -7.70 16.41 -5.76
C PRO A 120 -6.21 16.72 -5.54
N TYR A 121 -5.86 17.81 -4.86
CA TYR A 121 -4.46 18.16 -4.60
C TYR A 121 -3.85 17.24 -3.54
N LEU A 122 -4.58 16.90 -2.48
CA LEU A 122 -4.13 15.91 -1.50
C LEU A 122 -3.95 14.52 -2.13
N ASP A 123 -4.91 14.07 -2.95
CA ASP A 123 -4.78 12.78 -3.65
C ASP A 123 -3.57 12.82 -4.61
N ALA A 124 -3.42 13.88 -5.40
CA ALA A 124 -2.27 14.09 -6.28
C ALA A 124 -0.92 14.09 -5.52
N THR A 125 -0.89 14.67 -4.33
CA THR A 125 0.28 14.68 -3.44
C THR A 125 0.64 13.26 -3.02
N ILE A 126 -0.35 12.44 -2.63
CA ILE A 126 -0.14 11.03 -2.27
C ILE A 126 0.35 10.22 -3.46
N GLN A 127 -0.18 10.45 -4.66
CA GLN A 127 0.27 9.75 -5.86
C GLN A 127 1.71 10.13 -6.24
N GLU A 128 2.11 11.40 -6.12
CA GLU A 128 3.51 11.81 -6.33
C GLU A 128 4.44 11.24 -5.26
N LEU A 129 3.98 11.13 -4.02
CA LEU A 129 4.70 10.44 -2.96
C LEU A 129 4.87 8.95 -3.27
N CYS A 130 3.82 8.27 -3.76
CA CYS A 130 3.91 6.88 -4.22
C CYS A 130 4.93 6.70 -5.36
N ARG A 131 5.09 7.70 -6.24
CA ARG A 131 6.08 7.67 -7.32
C ARG A 131 7.52 7.83 -6.79
N ILE A 132 7.78 8.87 -6.00
CA ILE A 132 9.13 9.21 -5.56
C ILE A 132 9.61 8.31 -4.42
N ALA A 133 8.74 8.07 -3.45
CA ALA A 133 9.01 7.25 -2.29
C ALA A 133 8.40 5.85 -2.43
N THR A 134 8.36 5.30 -3.65
CA THR A 134 7.81 3.97 -3.90
C THR A 134 8.46 2.96 -2.94
N PRO A 135 7.67 2.19 -2.17
CA PRO A 135 8.23 1.24 -1.21
C PRO A 135 9.05 0.14 -1.90
N ASN A 136 8.82 -0.10 -3.20
CA ASN A 136 9.52 -1.09 -3.99
C ASN A 136 10.03 -0.47 -5.30
N LEU A 137 11.36 -0.35 -5.44
CA LEU A 137 12.00 0.11 -6.69
C LEU A 137 12.00 -0.97 -7.78
N ILE A 138 11.83 -2.23 -7.40
CA ILE A 138 11.68 -3.38 -8.31
C ILE A 138 10.48 -4.23 -7.90
N THR A 139 9.86 -4.93 -8.83
CA THR A 139 8.80 -5.88 -8.50
C THR A 139 9.36 -7.11 -7.78
N ARG A 140 8.48 -7.87 -7.13
CA ARG A 140 8.77 -9.25 -6.72
C ARG A 140 9.23 -10.08 -7.93
N PHE A 141 10.20 -10.95 -7.70
CA PHE A 141 10.64 -11.89 -8.73
C PHE A 141 9.51 -12.83 -9.12
N CYS A 142 9.25 -12.92 -10.41
CA CYS A 142 8.36 -13.90 -11.02
C CYS A 142 9.16 -14.82 -11.94
N SER A 143 8.52 -15.88 -12.41
CA SER A 143 9.15 -16.82 -13.33
C SER A 143 8.19 -17.20 -14.45
N ASN A 144 8.70 -17.18 -15.67
CA ASN A 144 7.93 -17.56 -16.85
C ASN A 144 7.79 -19.09 -16.94
N LEU A 145 6.58 -19.58 -17.19
CA LEU A 145 6.31 -21.03 -17.26
C LEU A 145 6.78 -21.66 -18.57
N LYS A 146 6.87 -20.84 -19.63
CA LYS A 146 7.28 -21.23 -20.98
C LYS A 146 8.26 -20.20 -21.49
N GLU A 147 9.09 -20.61 -22.43
CA GLU A 147 9.94 -19.69 -23.19
C GLU A 147 9.09 -18.56 -23.78
N THR A 148 9.63 -17.35 -23.76
CA THR A 148 8.95 -16.17 -24.28
C THR A 148 9.94 -15.19 -24.89
N ARG A 149 9.44 -14.13 -25.54
CA ARG A 149 10.27 -13.05 -26.07
C ARG A 149 9.86 -11.72 -25.45
N ILE A 150 10.85 -10.97 -24.97
CA ILE A 150 10.67 -9.62 -24.44
C ILE A 150 11.65 -8.73 -25.20
N ASP A 151 11.14 -7.69 -25.86
CA ASP A 151 11.94 -6.74 -26.65
C ASP A 151 12.93 -7.42 -27.63
N GLY A 152 12.45 -8.45 -28.33
CA GLY A 152 13.27 -9.24 -29.27
C GLY A 152 14.16 -10.32 -28.61
N TYR A 153 14.44 -10.23 -27.31
CA TYR A 153 15.27 -11.21 -26.59
C TYR A 153 14.49 -12.47 -26.24
N LEU A 154 15.11 -13.63 -26.44
CA LEU A 154 14.57 -14.92 -26.02
C LEU A 154 14.82 -15.14 -24.53
N ILE A 155 13.73 -15.34 -23.78
CA ILE A 155 13.76 -15.60 -22.34
C ILE A 155 13.39 -17.08 -22.12
N PRO A 156 14.36 -17.93 -21.73
CA PRO A 156 14.12 -19.35 -21.49
C PRO A 156 13.03 -19.60 -20.43
N SER A 157 12.35 -20.74 -20.49
CA SER A 157 11.41 -21.12 -19.43
C SER A 157 12.11 -21.16 -18.06
N ARG A 158 11.40 -20.76 -17.01
CA ARG A 158 11.87 -20.73 -15.61
C ARG A 158 12.94 -19.68 -15.30
N SER A 159 13.15 -18.68 -16.17
CA SER A 159 13.97 -17.52 -15.83
C SER A 159 13.38 -16.75 -14.64
N LEU A 160 14.24 -16.12 -13.82
CA LEU A 160 13.83 -15.16 -12.80
C LEU A 160 13.71 -13.78 -13.45
N ILE A 161 12.53 -13.17 -13.32
CA ILE A 161 12.18 -11.91 -13.95
C ILE A 161 11.71 -10.95 -12.87
N CYS A 162 12.18 -9.71 -12.90
CA CYS A 162 11.63 -8.60 -12.11
C CYS A 162 11.57 -7.36 -13.00
N ALA A 163 10.59 -6.50 -12.76
CA ALA A 163 10.50 -5.21 -13.45
C ALA A 163 11.20 -4.14 -12.59
N ASN A 164 12.01 -3.30 -13.23
CA ASN A 164 12.57 -2.12 -12.59
C ASN A 164 11.51 -1.00 -12.62
N LEU A 165 10.83 -0.79 -11.50
CA LEU A 165 9.81 0.26 -11.40
C LEU A 165 10.46 1.65 -11.38
N ALA A 166 11.63 1.76 -10.75
CA ALA A 166 12.40 2.98 -10.69
C ALA A 166 12.82 3.49 -12.08
N SER A 167 13.12 2.59 -13.02
CA SER A 167 13.47 3.03 -14.38
C SER A 167 12.31 3.72 -15.09
N VAL A 168 11.05 3.45 -14.72
CA VAL A 168 9.88 4.15 -15.26
C VAL A 168 9.58 5.41 -14.46
N HIS A 169 9.55 5.28 -13.13
CA HIS A 169 9.22 6.40 -12.23
C HIS A 169 10.22 7.54 -12.30
N PHE A 170 11.48 7.25 -12.62
CA PHE A 170 12.55 8.25 -12.74
C PHE A 170 13.02 8.50 -14.18
N ASP A 171 12.26 8.03 -15.17
CA ASP A 171 12.52 8.35 -16.57
C ASP A 171 12.16 9.82 -16.87
N PRO A 172 13.10 10.68 -17.30
CA PRO A 172 12.81 12.07 -17.63
C PRO A 172 11.92 12.25 -18.87
N GLU A 173 11.82 11.25 -19.76
CA GLU A 173 10.91 11.29 -20.91
C GLU A 173 9.45 11.07 -20.49
N ILE A 174 9.23 10.30 -19.40
CA ILE A 174 7.91 10.01 -18.86
C ILE A 174 7.51 11.04 -17.78
N PHE A 175 8.45 11.37 -16.89
CA PHE A 175 8.29 12.30 -15.78
C PHE A 175 9.36 13.41 -15.86
N PRO A 176 9.09 14.54 -16.53
CA PRO A 176 10.06 15.63 -16.67
C PRO A 176 10.57 16.14 -15.31
N ASN A 177 11.88 16.29 -15.13
CA ASN A 177 12.50 16.56 -13.82
C ASN A 177 12.09 15.52 -12.75
N PRO A 178 12.38 14.23 -12.95
CA PRO A 178 11.76 13.14 -12.18
C PRO A 178 12.11 13.16 -10.68
N GLN A 179 13.22 13.81 -10.30
CA GLN A 179 13.65 13.98 -8.91
C GLN A 179 12.92 15.11 -8.18
N LYS A 180 12.24 16.00 -8.91
CA LYS A 180 11.45 17.07 -8.30
C LYS A 180 10.11 16.51 -7.86
N PHE A 181 9.83 16.63 -6.57
CA PHE A 181 8.52 16.40 -5.98
C PHE A 181 7.53 17.45 -6.50
N ASP A 182 6.58 17.03 -7.33
CA ASP A 182 5.59 17.91 -7.95
C ASP A 182 4.22 17.23 -8.06
N PRO A 183 3.32 17.45 -7.08
CA PRO A 183 1.96 16.92 -7.12
C PRO A 183 1.18 17.30 -8.38
N LYS A 184 1.51 18.42 -9.04
CA LYS A 184 0.81 18.88 -10.24
C LYS A 184 0.93 17.91 -11.41
N ARG A 185 1.87 16.96 -11.36
CA ARG A 185 1.95 15.86 -12.34
C ARG A 185 0.66 15.03 -12.40
N PHE A 186 -0.06 14.93 -11.29
CA PHE A 186 -1.30 14.16 -11.15
C PHE A 186 -2.55 15.05 -11.18
N LEU A 187 -2.42 16.29 -11.67
CA LEU A 187 -3.54 17.20 -11.89
C LEU A 187 -3.64 17.57 -13.38
N ASP A 188 -4.86 17.81 -13.85
CA ASP A 188 -5.09 18.48 -15.13
C ASP A 188 -5.04 20.02 -14.99
N GLU A 189 -5.26 20.71 -16.12
CA GLU A 189 -5.26 22.18 -16.18
C GLU A 189 -6.38 22.83 -15.35
N HIS A 190 -7.40 22.07 -14.97
CA HIS A 190 -8.51 22.52 -14.11
C HIS A 190 -8.32 22.13 -12.64
N GLY A 191 -7.19 21.52 -12.28
CA GLY A 191 -6.89 21.08 -10.93
C GLY A 191 -7.63 19.80 -10.51
N LYS A 192 -8.20 19.05 -11.46
CA LYS A 192 -8.80 17.74 -11.18
C LYS A 192 -7.73 16.66 -11.19
N ARG A 193 -7.85 15.68 -10.29
CA ARG A 193 -6.96 14.52 -10.22
C ARG A 193 -7.05 13.68 -11.50
N ILE A 194 -5.89 13.38 -12.07
CA ILE A 194 -5.73 12.50 -13.23
C ILE A 194 -4.92 11.25 -12.89
N THR A 195 -5.22 10.16 -13.61
CA THR A 195 -4.41 8.93 -13.55
C THR A 195 -3.29 9.00 -14.57
N ARG A 196 -2.07 8.64 -14.17
CA ARG A 196 -0.93 8.50 -15.09
C ARG A 196 -0.71 7.03 -15.43
N ASN A 197 -0.71 6.70 -16.74
CA ASN A 197 -0.50 5.34 -17.21
C ASN A 197 0.85 4.72 -16.82
N ALA A 198 1.86 5.53 -16.48
CA ALA A 198 3.19 5.08 -16.07
C ALA A 198 3.42 5.09 -14.54
N HIS A 199 2.34 5.11 -13.75
CA HIS A 199 2.42 5.09 -12.28
C HIS A 199 2.23 3.66 -11.74
N TYR A 200 3.33 2.92 -11.58
CA TYR A 200 3.33 1.51 -11.18
C TYR A 200 3.72 1.24 -9.72
N ALA A 201 3.37 2.11 -8.77
CA ALA A 201 3.73 1.94 -7.34
C ALA A 201 3.25 0.59 -6.75
N PHE A 202 2.14 0.06 -7.28
CA PHE A 202 1.56 -1.23 -6.88
C PHE A 202 1.80 -2.37 -7.89
N GLY A 203 2.68 -2.15 -8.87
CA GLY A 203 2.94 -3.09 -9.96
C GLY A 203 1.83 -3.12 -11.03
N LEU A 204 1.83 -4.17 -11.86
CA LEU A 204 0.89 -4.31 -12.97
C LEU A 204 0.57 -5.80 -13.25
N GLY A 205 -0.60 -6.06 -13.82
CA GLY A 205 -0.99 -7.37 -14.33
C GLY A 205 -1.43 -8.36 -13.23
N LYS A 206 -1.29 -9.67 -13.48
CA LYS A 206 -1.78 -10.75 -12.59
C LYS A 206 -1.13 -10.79 -11.20
N ARG A 207 -0.07 -10.02 -10.99
CA ARG A 207 0.68 -9.93 -9.73
C ARG A 207 0.77 -8.49 -9.22
N SER A 208 -0.14 -7.62 -9.67
CA SER A 208 -0.39 -6.33 -9.03
C SER A 208 -0.73 -6.54 -7.54
N CYS A 209 -0.48 -5.51 -6.74
CA CYS A 209 -0.68 -5.56 -5.30
C CYS A 209 -2.15 -5.82 -4.97
N LEU A 210 -2.42 -6.93 -4.28
CA LEU A 210 -3.77 -7.24 -3.79
C LEU A 210 -4.31 -6.17 -2.82
N GLY A 211 -3.40 -5.51 -2.10
CA GLY A 211 -3.73 -4.52 -1.08
C GLY A 211 -3.79 -3.08 -1.58
N GLU A 212 -3.66 -2.81 -2.89
CA GLU A 212 -3.61 -1.46 -3.45
C GLU A 212 -4.77 -0.56 -2.96
N ALA A 213 -6.01 -1.02 -3.09
CA ALA A 213 -7.18 -0.25 -2.69
C ALA A 213 -7.20 0.08 -1.18
N LEU A 214 -6.79 -0.87 -0.34
CA LEU A 214 -6.73 -0.65 1.11
C LEU A 214 -5.59 0.32 1.46
N ALA A 215 -4.41 0.14 0.87
CA ALA A 215 -3.26 1.01 1.10
C ALA A 215 -3.55 2.45 0.65
N GLU A 216 -4.22 2.65 -0.48
CA GLU A 216 -4.63 4.00 -0.92
C GLU A 216 -5.56 4.68 0.09
N VAL A 217 -6.51 3.94 0.67
CA VAL A 217 -7.41 4.46 1.70
C VAL A 217 -6.63 4.79 2.97
N GLU A 218 -5.79 3.88 3.44
CA GLU A 218 -4.98 4.08 4.66
C GLU A 218 -4.04 5.28 4.51
N MET A 219 -3.32 5.38 3.39
CA MET A 219 -2.45 6.53 3.12
C MET A 219 -3.23 7.84 3.05
N PHE A 220 -4.39 7.85 2.38
CA PHE A 220 -5.25 9.02 2.31
C PHE A 220 -5.74 9.48 3.67
N LEU A 221 -6.29 8.57 4.47
CA LEU A 221 -6.81 8.89 5.79
C LEU A 221 -5.69 9.28 6.76
N VAL A 222 -4.58 8.55 6.80
CA VAL A 222 -3.49 8.82 7.75
C VAL A 222 -2.75 10.10 7.40
N ILE A 223 -2.30 10.27 6.15
CA ILE A 223 -1.57 11.48 5.74
C ILE A 223 -2.50 12.68 5.78
N GLY A 224 -3.73 12.54 5.29
CA GLY A 224 -4.73 13.61 5.34
C GLY A 224 -5.08 14.02 6.77
N SER A 225 -5.27 13.09 7.70
CA SER A 225 -5.53 13.40 9.12
C SER A 225 -4.33 14.06 9.80
N ILE A 226 -3.11 13.64 9.47
CA ILE A 226 -1.89 14.28 9.97
C ILE A 226 -1.85 15.72 9.46
N LEU A 227 -2.02 15.95 8.16
CA LEU A 227 -2.01 17.30 7.58
C LEU A 227 -3.19 18.15 8.05
N GLN A 228 -4.34 17.55 8.35
CA GLN A 228 -5.49 18.26 8.92
C GLN A 228 -5.16 18.83 10.29
N ASN A 229 -4.32 18.18 11.10
CA ASN A 229 -4.09 18.58 12.50
C ASN A 229 -2.70 19.17 12.76
N PHE A 230 -1.72 18.82 11.93
CA PHE A 230 -0.31 19.13 12.14
C PHE A 230 0.38 19.61 10.88
N ARG A 231 1.43 20.41 11.05
CA ARG A 231 2.47 20.65 10.06
C ARG A 231 3.67 19.79 10.40
N VAL A 232 4.19 19.07 9.41
CA VAL A 232 5.36 18.20 9.57
C VAL A 232 6.61 19.00 9.20
N ALA A 233 7.63 18.97 10.05
CA ALA A 233 8.88 19.66 9.83
C ALA A 233 10.08 18.77 10.16
N PRO A 234 11.28 19.05 9.61
CA PRO A 234 12.50 18.38 10.03
C PRO A 234 12.72 18.56 11.53
N GLY A 235 13.07 17.49 12.23
CA GLY A 235 13.35 17.53 13.66
C GLY A 235 14.75 18.04 13.98
N ASN A 236 15.02 18.27 15.27
CA ASN A 236 16.28 18.85 15.75
C ASN A 236 17.49 17.90 15.60
N LYS A 237 17.24 16.60 15.38
CA LYS A 237 18.27 15.58 15.16
C LYS A 237 18.11 14.97 13.77
N LYS A 238 19.23 14.54 13.19
CA LYS A 238 19.23 13.81 11.91
C LYS A 238 18.30 12.60 11.99
N GLY A 239 17.40 12.46 11.02
CA GLY A 239 16.43 11.36 10.94
C GLY A 239 15.24 11.49 11.89
N THR A 240 14.98 12.68 12.46
CA THR A 240 13.79 12.93 13.29
C THR A 240 12.83 13.89 12.59
N LEU A 241 11.53 13.75 12.88
CA LEU A 241 10.47 14.64 12.43
C LEU A 241 9.86 15.36 13.63
N LYS A 242 9.38 16.58 13.40
CA LYS A 242 8.62 17.37 14.38
C LYS A 242 7.22 17.61 13.84
N PHE A 243 6.22 17.33 14.67
CA PHE A 243 4.83 17.68 14.41
C PHE A 243 4.51 18.99 15.14
N LEU A 244 4.15 20.01 14.38
CA LEU A 244 3.74 21.31 14.87
C LEU A 244 2.22 21.38 14.81
N GLN A 245 1.55 21.84 15.86
CA GLN A 245 0.12 22.12 15.75
C GLN A 245 -0.12 23.22 14.72
N ARG A 246 -1.20 23.07 13.96
CA ARG A 246 -1.65 24.08 13.02
C ARG A 246 -2.43 25.15 13.77
N GLU A 247 -2.11 26.41 13.48
CA GLU A 247 -2.92 27.57 13.88
C GLU A 247 -4.25 27.60 13.11
#